data_AF-A0A7W5HYB1-F1
#
_entry.id   AF-A0A7W5HYB1-F1
#
_cell.length_a   1.000
_cell.length_b   1.000
_cell.length_c   1.000
_cell.angle_alpha   90.00
_cell.angle_beta   90.00
_cell.angle_gamma   90.00
#
_symmetry.space_group_name_H-M   'P 1'
#
loop_
_entity.id
_entity.type
_entity.pdbx_description
1 polymer ?
#
loop_
_entity_poly.entity_id
_entity_poly.type
_entity_poly.pdbx_seq_one_letter_code
_entity_poly.pdbx_strand_id
1 'polypeptide(L)'
;MSENRFKIVFEGALLPGVDVTTAKLNLAELFKSDVAAIERLFSGQKVALKRDLSQADAQVYLQALTKTGIDARIEAEPSIELNLSDVHEHAPANDQPVTADPDSPYAPPRASVGEKMPEFSTLKAFSFVGRIGRLRFLAWTMALTLVTLGIGAVLAVFGFALISTDSTAGLILAGLLAVILVVVLAFISIQFSVQRLHDIGWSGWLWLLNLVPIVGSVFPFVIMIVPGNNTANRYGAPPPPNSNAVRVLASLWLVFIAIMFVGGLTGGLTAIKDEYESATDSTYQSSAVITDEVDVAPADEAEPAPNSSDDAAEAAEPAVDSATE
;
A
#
# COMPACT_ATOMS: atom_id res chain seq x y z
N MET A 1 42.94 9.70 -27.14
CA MET A 1 44.13 10.55 -26.96
C MET A 1 43.69 11.72 -26.10
N SER A 2 43.96 11.68 -24.80
CA SER A 2 43.68 12.82 -23.91
C SER A 2 44.64 13.94 -24.31
N GLU A 3 44.11 15.03 -24.87
CA GLU A 3 44.93 16.20 -25.17
C GLU A 3 45.33 16.85 -23.86
N ASN A 4 46.64 16.95 -23.59
CA ASN A 4 47.16 17.66 -22.43
C ASN A 4 46.64 19.10 -22.44
N ARG A 5 45.83 19.46 -21.44
CA ARG A 5 45.34 20.83 -21.26
C ARG A 5 46.36 21.62 -20.44
N PHE A 6 46.48 22.91 -20.74
CA PHE A 6 47.44 23.80 -20.09
C PHE A 6 46.71 24.95 -19.40
N LYS A 7 47.31 25.46 -18.33
CA LYS A 7 46.89 26.69 -17.65
C LYS A 7 48.05 27.68 -17.61
N ILE A 8 47.72 28.96 -17.62
CA ILE A 8 48.69 30.05 -17.46
C ILE A 8 48.59 30.57 -16.04
N VAL A 9 49.71 30.56 -15.34
CA VAL A 9 49.81 31.01 -13.95
C VAL A 9 50.70 32.24 -13.85
N PHE A 10 50.36 33.11 -12.92
CA PHE A 10 51.04 34.35 -12.60
C PHE A 10 51.28 34.41 -11.09
N GLU A 11 52.48 34.81 -10.68
CA GLU A 11 52.89 34.86 -9.26
C GLU A 11 53.21 36.27 -8.77
N GLY A 12 52.80 37.30 -9.51
CA GLY A 12 53.13 38.69 -9.14
C GLY A 12 54.53 39.16 -9.58
N ALA A 13 55.31 38.31 -10.27
CA ALA A 13 56.64 38.65 -10.75
C ALA A 13 56.59 39.50 -12.05
N LEU A 14 57.50 40.45 -12.17
CA LEU A 14 57.60 41.36 -13.32
C LEU A 14 58.88 41.09 -14.11
N LEU A 15 58.84 41.39 -15.41
CA LEU A 15 60.05 41.34 -16.23
C LEU A 15 61.04 42.45 -15.84
N PRO A 16 62.37 42.21 -15.96
CA PRO A 16 63.38 43.21 -15.61
C PRO A 16 63.17 44.53 -16.36
N GLY A 17 63.13 45.64 -15.63
CA GLY A 17 63.03 46.99 -16.20
C GLY A 17 61.60 47.53 -16.40
N VAL A 18 60.56 46.80 -15.96
CA VAL A 18 59.17 47.27 -16.01
C VAL A 18 58.71 47.73 -14.62
N ASP A 19 58.16 48.94 -14.54
CA ASP A 19 57.55 49.45 -13.30
C ASP A 19 56.21 48.78 -13.00
N VAL A 20 55.93 48.53 -11.72
CA VAL A 20 54.71 47.85 -11.24
C VAL A 20 53.44 48.58 -11.69
N THR A 21 53.46 49.92 -11.68
CA THR A 21 52.31 50.75 -12.05
C THR A 21 52.00 50.60 -13.55
N THR A 22 53.05 50.58 -14.37
CA THR A 22 52.94 50.43 -15.82
C THR A 22 52.45 49.02 -16.19
N ALA A 23 52.96 47.98 -15.52
CA ALA A 23 52.51 46.61 -15.73
C ALA A 23 51.02 46.42 -15.36
N LYS A 24 50.57 47.00 -14.24
CA LYS A 24 49.16 46.95 -13.83
C LYS A 24 48.22 47.59 -14.86
N LEU A 25 48.61 48.75 -15.41
CA LEU A 25 47.83 49.45 -16.44
C LEU A 25 47.74 48.65 -17.75
N ASN A 26 48.88 48.16 -18.26
CA ASN A 26 48.90 47.37 -19.49
C ASN A 26 48.12 46.05 -19.35
N LEU A 27 48.15 45.44 -18.16
CA LEU A 27 47.41 44.22 -17.89
C LEU A 27 45.91 44.48 -17.75
N ALA A 28 45.51 45.60 -17.13
CA ALA A 28 44.13 46.04 -17.08
C ALA A 28 43.55 46.27 -18.50
N GLU A 29 44.34 46.86 -19.40
CA GLU A 29 43.97 47.03 -20.80
C GLU A 29 43.83 45.68 -21.54
N LEU A 30 44.79 44.78 -21.39
CA LEU A 30 44.77 43.46 -22.05
C LEU A 30 43.54 42.63 -21.65
N PHE A 31 43.19 42.63 -20.35
CA PHE A 31 42.04 41.90 -19.84
C PHE A 31 40.72 42.67 -19.91
N LYS A 32 40.74 43.94 -20.36
CA LYS A 32 39.59 44.85 -20.32
C LYS A 32 38.93 44.89 -18.93
N SER A 33 39.75 44.94 -17.89
CA SER A 33 39.35 44.86 -16.49
C SER A 33 39.77 46.12 -15.72
N ASP A 34 39.13 46.36 -14.59
CA ASP A 34 39.51 47.46 -13.69
C ASP A 34 40.89 47.22 -13.03
N VAL A 35 41.64 48.30 -12.82
CA VAL A 35 42.98 48.29 -12.19
C VAL A 35 42.92 47.73 -10.77
N ALA A 36 41.82 47.97 -10.03
CA ALA A 36 41.63 47.41 -8.69
C ALA A 36 41.37 45.90 -8.68
N ALA A 37 40.85 45.33 -9.77
CA ALA A 37 40.71 43.88 -9.92
C ALA A 37 42.06 43.24 -10.24
N ILE A 38 42.87 43.91 -11.07
CA ILE A 38 44.23 43.47 -11.41
C ILE A 38 45.16 43.52 -10.19
N GLU A 39 45.05 44.54 -9.34
CA GLU A 39 45.86 44.66 -8.13
C GLU A 39 45.75 43.44 -7.20
N ARG A 40 44.58 42.79 -7.16
CA ARG A 40 44.38 41.56 -6.37
C ARG A 40 45.19 40.37 -6.89
N LEU A 41 45.60 40.38 -8.16
CA LEU A 41 46.45 39.35 -8.77
C LEU A 41 47.93 39.50 -8.39
N PHE A 42 48.34 40.67 -7.90
CA PHE A 42 49.69 40.96 -7.41
C PHE A 42 49.85 40.67 -5.90
N SER A 43 49.06 39.74 -5.37
CA SER A 43 49.09 39.32 -3.95
C SER A 43 50.30 38.43 -3.60
N GLY A 44 51.16 38.11 -4.56
CA GLY A 44 52.31 37.20 -4.41
C GLY A 44 51.93 35.72 -4.33
N GLN A 45 50.64 35.38 -4.41
CA GLN A 45 50.17 34.01 -4.52
C GLN A 45 50.04 33.62 -5.99
N LYS A 46 50.20 32.33 -6.27
CA LYS A 46 50.05 31.76 -7.61
C LYS A 46 48.60 31.79 -8.05
N VAL A 47 48.28 32.64 -9.03
CA VAL A 47 46.94 32.77 -9.59
C VAL A 47 46.89 32.23 -11.02
N ALA A 48 45.89 31.43 -11.34
CA ALA A 48 45.63 30.98 -12.70
C ALA A 48 44.83 32.05 -13.47
N LEU A 49 45.45 32.65 -14.49
CA LEU A 49 44.80 33.68 -15.32
C LEU A 49 43.82 33.07 -16.32
N LYS A 50 44.19 31.92 -16.90
CA LYS A 50 43.35 31.19 -17.86
C LYS A 50 43.69 29.70 -17.78
N ARG A 51 42.65 28.87 -17.82
CA ARG A 51 42.72 27.40 -17.74
C ARG A 51 42.19 26.79 -19.02
N ASP A 52 42.41 25.47 -19.14
CA ASP A 52 41.80 24.67 -20.19
C ASP A 52 42.19 25.17 -21.60
N LEU A 53 43.50 25.36 -21.82
CA LEU A 53 44.06 25.82 -23.10
C LEU A 53 44.76 24.66 -23.83
N SER A 54 44.71 24.69 -25.16
CA SER A 54 45.61 23.87 -25.99
C SER A 54 47.05 24.41 -25.88
N GLN A 55 48.05 23.61 -26.24
CA GLN A 55 49.45 24.06 -26.20
C GLN A 55 49.69 25.28 -27.11
N ALA A 56 49.07 25.31 -28.29
CA ALA A 56 49.19 26.41 -29.24
C ALA A 56 48.57 27.69 -28.70
N ASP A 57 47.36 27.60 -28.12
CA ASP A 57 46.69 28.76 -27.54
C ASP A 57 47.44 29.29 -26.31
N ALA A 58 47.93 28.40 -25.45
CA ALA A 58 48.70 28.77 -24.27
C ALA A 58 49.95 29.59 -24.64
N GLN A 59 50.63 29.26 -25.74
CA GLN A 59 51.77 30.04 -26.24
C GLN A 59 51.36 31.43 -26.72
N VAL A 60 50.24 31.55 -27.43
CA VAL A 60 49.71 32.84 -27.91
C VAL A 60 49.37 33.76 -26.73
N TYR A 61 48.70 33.22 -25.70
CA TYR A 61 48.39 33.99 -24.49
C TYR A 61 49.64 34.36 -23.70
N LEU A 62 50.64 33.48 -23.59
CA LEU A 62 51.92 33.79 -22.97
C LEU A 62 52.62 34.97 -23.65
N GLN A 63 52.64 35.00 -24.98
CA GLN A 63 53.23 36.10 -25.76
C GLN A 63 52.49 37.42 -25.57
N ALA A 64 51.17 37.39 -25.38
CA ALA A 64 50.39 38.59 -25.08
C ALA A 64 50.71 39.13 -23.67
N LEU A 65 50.87 38.23 -22.69
CA LEU A 65 51.17 38.59 -21.30
C LEU A 65 52.59 39.11 -21.11
N THR A 66 53.59 38.53 -21.79
CA THR A 66 54.97 39.04 -21.74
C THR A 66 55.09 40.45 -22.30
N LYS A 67 54.29 40.81 -23.31
CA LYS A 67 54.22 42.19 -23.85
C LYS A 67 53.70 43.20 -22.83
N THR A 68 52.90 42.76 -21.85
CA THR A 68 52.44 43.65 -20.77
C THR A 68 53.47 43.83 -19.65
N GLY A 69 54.62 43.15 -19.73
CA GLY A 69 55.73 43.30 -18.78
C GLY A 69 55.65 42.39 -17.56
N ILE A 70 54.79 41.38 -17.57
CA ILE A 70 54.63 40.42 -16.48
C ILE A 70 55.32 39.09 -16.78
N ASP A 71 55.80 38.41 -15.74
CA ASP A 71 56.37 37.07 -15.81
C ASP A 71 55.27 36.02 -15.53
N ALA A 72 54.68 35.51 -16.60
CA ALA A 72 53.70 34.42 -16.57
C ALA A 72 54.33 33.13 -17.08
N ARG A 73 53.84 31.98 -16.60
CA ARG A 73 54.34 30.66 -17.05
C ARG A 73 53.20 29.71 -17.37
N ILE A 74 53.50 28.76 -18.26
CA ILE A 74 52.58 27.70 -18.67
C ILE A 74 52.80 26.49 -17.76
N GLU A 75 51.73 25.94 -17.20
CA GLU A 75 51.76 24.69 -16.45
C GLU A 75 50.79 23.68 -17.06
N ALA A 76 51.19 22.41 -17.12
CA ALA A 76 50.30 21.33 -17.52
C ALA A 76 49.23 21.13 -16.46
N GLU A 77 47.97 21.10 -16.87
CA GLU A 77 46.83 20.77 -16.03
C GLU A 77 46.45 19.32 -16.34
N PRO A 78 46.74 18.36 -15.44
CA PRO A 78 46.28 16.99 -15.65
C PRO A 78 44.75 17.03 -15.71
N SER A 79 44.18 16.49 -16.79
CA SER A 79 42.75 16.30 -16.92
C SER A 79 42.27 15.50 -15.72
N ILE A 80 41.45 16.12 -14.85
CA ILE A 80 40.71 15.39 -13.83
C ILE A 80 39.66 14.59 -14.60
N GLU A 81 40.05 13.41 -15.10
CA GLU A 81 39.09 12.39 -15.47
C GLU A 81 38.45 11.94 -14.15
N LEU A 82 37.16 12.28 -13.97
CA LEU A 82 36.32 11.64 -12.97
C LEU A 82 36.18 10.16 -13.37
N ASN A 83 37.20 9.36 -13.05
CA ASN A 83 37.17 7.93 -13.20
C ASN A 83 36.21 7.36 -12.14
N LEU A 84 35.08 6.83 -12.59
CA LEU A 84 34.14 6.07 -11.74
C LEU A 84 34.78 4.82 -11.12
N SER A 85 35.98 4.43 -11.56
CA SER A 85 36.84 3.41 -10.96
C SER A 85 37.57 3.86 -9.70
N ASP A 86 37.62 5.16 -9.38
CA ASP A 86 38.09 5.68 -8.09
C ASP A 86 36.99 5.73 -7.02
N VAL A 87 35.84 5.11 -7.29
CA VAL A 87 35.07 4.50 -6.20
C VAL A 87 35.95 3.35 -5.71
N HIS A 88 36.82 3.64 -4.74
CA HIS A 88 37.27 2.62 -3.81
C HIS A 88 35.99 2.00 -3.26
N GLU A 89 35.62 0.88 -3.86
CA GLU A 89 34.70 -0.08 -3.29
C GLU A 89 35.29 -0.35 -1.91
N HIS A 90 34.69 0.27 -0.89
CA HIS A 90 35.03 -0.01 0.48
C HIS A 90 34.80 -1.51 0.62
N ALA A 91 35.89 -2.28 0.58
CA ALA A 91 35.94 -3.59 1.16
C ALA A 91 35.18 -3.51 2.48
N PRO A 92 34.26 -4.45 2.78
CA PRO A 92 33.39 -4.35 3.94
C PRO A 92 34.29 -4.05 5.13
N ALA A 93 34.15 -2.84 5.67
CA ALA A 93 34.99 -2.33 6.72
C ALA A 93 34.90 -3.34 7.87
N ASN A 94 36.01 -4.02 8.17
CA ASN A 94 36.21 -4.55 9.50
C ASN A 94 35.96 -3.39 10.47
N ASP A 95 35.15 -3.65 11.49
CA ASP A 95 34.71 -2.74 12.55
C ASP A 95 35.88 -1.96 13.19
N GLN A 96 36.34 -0.91 12.53
CA GLN A 96 37.23 0.09 13.06
C GLN A 96 36.48 1.43 12.98
N PRO A 97 36.05 1.99 14.11
CA PRO A 97 35.40 3.29 14.11
C PRO A 97 36.37 4.32 13.55
N VAL A 98 35.94 5.04 12.52
CA VAL A 98 36.66 6.19 11.96
C VAL A 98 36.71 7.27 13.04
N THR A 99 37.77 7.26 13.86
CA THR A 99 38.05 8.32 14.82
C THR A 99 38.61 9.52 14.06
N ALA A 100 37.73 10.38 13.55
CA ALA A 100 38.10 11.72 13.12
C ALA A 100 38.35 12.58 14.38
N ASP A 101 39.43 13.37 14.36
CA ASP A 101 39.87 14.27 15.42
C ASP A 101 38.69 15.07 16.03
N PRO A 102 38.54 15.11 17.37
CA PRO A 102 37.29 15.50 18.02
C PRO A 102 37.00 17.02 18.07
N ASP A 103 37.92 17.92 17.75
CA ASP A 103 37.77 19.34 18.10
C ASP A 103 38.04 20.34 16.96
N SER A 104 37.20 20.31 15.91
CA SER A 104 37.13 21.44 14.96
C SER A 104 35.99 22.40 15.34
N PRO A 105 36.28 23.69 15.67
CA PRO A 105 35.26 24.68 16.06
C PRO A 105 34.20 25.00 15.00
N TYR A 106 34.41 24.56 13.76
CA TYR A 106 33.50 24.75 12.62
C TYR A 106 32.90 23.42 12.14
N ALA A 107 32.94 22.36 12.94
CA ALA A 107 32.32 21.09 12.58
C ALA A 107 30.79 21.28 12.45
N PRO A 108 30.19 20.94 11.29
CA PRO A 108 28.74 20.98 11.13
C PRO A 108 28.07 20.01 12.12
N PRO A 109 26.85 20.31 12.60
CA PRO A 109 26.12 19.42 13.49
C PRO A 109 25.91 18.07 12.80
N ARG A 110 26.52 17.02 13.35
CA ARG A 110 26.33 15.65 12.86
C ARG A 110 24.99 15.14 13.35
N ALA A 111 23.99 15.12 12.48
CA ALA A 111 22.86 14.23 12.68
C ALA A 111 23.34 12.79 12.46
N SER A 112 22.99 11.87 13.37
CA SER A 112 23.20 10.44 13.18
C SER A 112 22.25 9.90 12.10
N VAL A 113 22.46 10.33 10.86
CA VAL A 113 21.73 9.84 9.68
C VAL A 113 22.34 8.52 9.22
N GLY A 114 21.99 7.43 9.90
CA GLY A 114 22.43 6.11 9.42
C GLY A 114 22.66 5.07 10.49
N GLU A 115 21.76 4.93 11.47
CA GLU A 115 21.65 3.61 12.07
C GLU A 115 21.23 2.66 10.94
N LYS A 116 22.16 1.77 10.54
CA LYS A 116 21.91 0.76 9.51
C LYS A 116 20.75 -0.10 10.00
N MET A 117 19.54 0.23 9.55
CA MET A 117 18.38 -0.59 9.81
C MET A 117 18.68 -2.00 9.30
N PRO A 118 18.35 -3.05 10.08
CA PRO A 118 18.54 -4.42 9.63
C PRO A 118 17.79 -4.62 8.31
N GLU A 119 18.34 -5.42 7.40
CA GLU A 119 17.73 -5.68 6.08
C GLU A 119 16.31 -6.25 6.22
N PHE A 120 16.08 -7.06 7.25
CA PHE A 120 14.79 -7.65 7.56
C PHE A 120 14.39 -7.47 9.03
N SER A 121 13.10 -7.29 9.26
CA SER A 121 12.53 -7.19 10.61
C SER A 121 12.34 -8.57 11.25
N THR A 122 12.47 -8.64 12.58
CA THR A 122 12.19 -9.86 13.35
C THR A 122 10.68 -10.12 13.43
N LEU A 123 10.27 -11.37 13.22
CA LEU A 123 8.86 -11.75 13.25
C LEU A 123 8.39 -11.98 14.68
N LYS A 124 7.47 -11.14 15.16
CA LYS A 124 6.84 -11.26 16.48
C LYS A 124 5.35 -11.54 16.31
N ALA A 125 4.99 -12.83 16.25
CA ALA A 125 3.61 -13.23 15.92
C ALA A 125 2.57 -12.64 16.89
N PHE A 126 2.87 -12.66 18.19
CA PHE A 126 1.98 -12.15 19.25
C PHE A 126 2.42 -10.77 19.74
N SER A 127 2.54 -9.81 18.82
CA SER A 127 2.86 -8.42 19.14
C SER A 127 2.08 -7.44 18.27
N PHE A 128 1.95 -6.20 18.74
CA PHE A 128 1.52 -5.06 17.92
C PHE A 128 2.69 -4.38 17.21
N VAL A 129 3.92 -4.73 17.56
CA VAL A 129 5.14 -4.18 16.97
C VAL A 129 5.67 -5.12 15.90
N GLY A 130 5.85 -4.57 14.71
CA GLY A 130 6.38 -5.31 13.56
C GLY A 130 5.47 -5.20 12.35
N ARG A 131 5.86 -5.94 11.31
CA ARG A 131 5.25 -5.92 9.99
C ARG A 131 5.13 -7.34 9.46
N ILE A 132 3.98 -7.66 8.86
CA ILE A 132 3.80 -8.92 8.16
C ILE A 132 3.26 -8.69 6.74
N GLY A 133 3.96 -9.28 5.76
CA GLY A 133 3.56 -9.27 4.36
C GLY A 133 2.27 -10.05 4.11
N ARG A 134 1.62 -9.78 2.98
CA ARG A 134 0.33 -10.39 2.58
C ARG A 134 0.28 -11.92 2.70
N LEU A 135 1.31 -12.62 2.22
CA LEU A 135 1.34 -14.09 2.25
C LEU A 135 1.41 -14.63 3.67
N ARG A 136 2.18 -13.97 4.55
CA ARG A 136 2.29 -14.37 5.95
C ARG A 136 1.02 -14.04 6.73
N PHE A 137 0.40 -12.89 6.45
CA PHE A 137 -0.93 -12.54 6.96
C PHE A 137 -1.98 -13.60 6.57
N LEU A 138 -2.05 -13.97 5.30
CA LEU A 138 -2.90 -15.07 4.82
C LEU A 138 -2.57 -16.38 5.56
N ALA A 139 -1.31 -16.80 5.61
CA ALA A 139 -0.94 -18.06 6.26
C ALA A 139 -1.30 -18.10 7.76
N TRP A 140 -1.04 -17.02 8.49
CA TRP A 140 -1.30 -16.94 9.93
C TRP A 140 -2.79 -16.84 10.25
N THR A 141 -3.54 -16.07 9.47
CA THR A 141 -5.00 -16.03 9.60
C THR A 141 -5.63 -17.35 9.19
N MET A 142 -5.07 -18.08 8.21
CA MET A 142 -5.52 -19.44 7.87
C MET A 142 -5.32 -20.39 9.05
N ALA A 143 -4.12 -20.40 9.64
CA ALA A 143 -3.83 -21.22 10.80
C ALA A 143 -4.78 -20.89 11.97
N LEU A 144 -5.02 -19.60 12.22
CA LEU A 144 -5.97 -19.15 13.23
C LEU A 144 -7.41 -19.61 12.91
N THR A 145 -7.85 -19.53 11.65
CA THR A 145 -9.16 -20.02 11.20
C THR A 145 -9.30 -21.52 11.42
N LEU A 146 -8.28 -22.31 11.08
CA LEU A 146 -8.29 -23.77 11.30
C LEU A 146 -8.36 -24.13 12.78
N VAL A 147 -7.59 -23.45 13.64
CA VAL A 147 -7.66 -23.60 15.09
C VAL A 147 -9.06 -23.24 15.60
N THR A 148 -9.62 -22.13 15.11
CA THR A 148 -10.96 -21.66 15.48
C THR A 148 -12.04 -22.65 15.07
N LEU A 149 -11.96 -23.22 13.86
CA LEU A 149 -12.90 -24.25 13.39
C LEU A 149 -12.78 -25.54 14.20
N GLY A 150 -11.57 -26.01 14.48
CA GLY A 150 -11.36 -27.22 15.28
C GLY A 150 -11.91 -27.08 16.70
N ILE A 151 -11.59 -25.97 17.36
CA ILE A 151 -12.11 -25.65 18.69
C ILE A 151 -13.64 -25.45 18.65
N GLY A 152 -14.15 -24.73 17.66
CA GLY A 152 -15.58 -24.49 17.48
C GLY A 152 -16.36 -25.77 17.26
N ALA A 153 -15.83 -26.73 16.51
CA ALA A 153 -16.43 -28.04 16.32
C ALA A 153 -16.53 -28.82 17.65
N VAL A 154 -15.47 -28.80 18.47
CA VAL A 154 -15.49 -29.43 19.80
C VAL A 154 -16.53 -28.77 20.71
N LEU A 155 -16.58 -27.44 20.74
CA LEU A 155 -17.57 -26.69 21.51
C LEU A 155 -18.99 -26.96 21.03
N ALA A 156 -19.21 -27.10 19.73
CA ALA A 156 -20.52 -27.41 19.16
C ALA A 156 -21.00 -28.81 19.57
N VAL A 157 -20.12 -29.83 19.51
CA VAL A 157 -20.43 -31.19 19.96
C VAL A 157 -20.77 -31.21 21.44
N PHE A 158 -19.96 -30.55 22.27
CA PHE A 158 -20.21 -30.47 23.71
C PHE A 158 -21.47 -29.69 24.05
N GLY A 159 -21.71 -28.57 23.34
CA GLY A 159 -22.91 -27.77 23.47
C GLY A 159 -24.17 -28.58 23.13
N PHE A 160 -24.15 -29.33 22.02
CA PHE A 160 -25.25 -30.22 21.65
C PHE A 160 -25.51 -31.29 22.70
N ALA A 161 -24.46 -31.92 23.23
CA ALA A 161 -24.58 -32.89 24.31
C ALA A 161 -25.22 -32.27 25.58
N LEU A 162 -24.84 -31.04 25.95
CA LEU A 162 -25.44 -30.35 27.08
C LEU A 162 -26.93 -30.02 26.87
N ILE A 163 -27.30 -29.59 25.66
CA ILE A 163 -28.71 -29.38 25.28
C ILE A 163 -29.50 -30.67 25.45
N SER A 164 -28.96 -31.82 25.01
CA SER A 164 -29.64 -33.11 25.13
C SER A 164 -29.84 -33.59 26.58
N THR A 165 -29.14 -32.98 27.54
CA THR A 165 -29.25 -33.30 28.98
C THR A 165 -30.08 -32.29 29.77
N ASP A 166 -30.72 -31.33 29.10
CA ASP A 166 -31.50 -30.24 29.71
C ASP A 166 -30.77 -29.46 30.81
N SER A 167 -29.42 -29.43 30.75
CA SER A 167 -28.59 -28.84 31.79
C SER A 167 -28.38 -27.34 31.56
N THR A 168 -29.26 -26.50 32.11
CA THR A 168 -29.14 -25.03 32.03
C THR A 168 -27.82 -24.52 32.59
N ALA A 169 -27.36 -25.07 33.72
CA ALA A 169 -26.09 -24.68 34.33
C ALA A 169 -24.89 -25.02 33.43
N GLY A 170 -24.92 -26.20 32.78
CA GLY A 170 -23.89 -26.61 31.83
C GLY A 170 -23.83 -25.68 30.62
N LEU A 171 -24.99 -25.28 30.07
CA LEU A 171 -25.06 -24.35 28.95
C LEU A 171 -24.52 -22.95 29.28
N ILE A 172 -24.83 -22.43 30.46
CA ILE A 172 -24.30 -21.13 30.91
C ILE A 172 -22.77 -21.20 31.02
N LEU A 173 -22.23 -22.25 31.65
CA LEU A 173 -20.79 -22.40 31.81
C LEU A 173 -20.07 -22.57 30.45
N ALA A 174 -20.61 -23.42 29.58
CA ALA A 174 -20.07 -23.62 28.24
C ALA A 174 -20.11 -22.33 27.41
N GLY A 175 -21.19 -21.57 27.49
CA GLY A 175 -21.33 -20.27 26.84
C GLY A 175 -20.30 -19.26 27.32
N LEU A 176 -20.09 -19.14 28.64
CA LEU A 176 -19.07 -18.25 29.20
C LEU A 176 -17.65 -18.63 28.76
N LEU A 177 -17.32 -19.92 28.77
CA LEU A 177 -16.03 -20.41 28.27
C LEU A 177 -15.84 -20.12 26.78
N ALA A 178 -16.90 -20.29 25.98
CA ALA A 178 -16.87 -19.97 24.55
C ALA A 178 -16.62 -18.47 24.32
N VAL A 179 -17.26 -17.59 25.09
CA VAL A 179 -17.03 -16.13 24.99
C VAL A 179 -15.59 -15.77 25.32
N ILE A 180 -15.03 -16.29 26.41
CA ILE A 180 -13.63 -16.04 26.79
C ILE A 180 -12.69 -16.46 25.66
N LEU A 181 -12.93 -17.64 25.09
CA LEU A 181 -12.14 -18.18 24.00
C LEU A 181 -12.24 -17.35 22.72
N VAL A 182 -13.44 -16.90 22.37
CA VAL A 182 -13.67 -15.97 21.24
C VAL A 182 -12.90 -14.67 21.44
N VAL A 183 -12.91 -14.11 22.65
CA VAL A 183 -12.16 -12.88 22.97
C VAL A 183 -10.65 -13.10 22.80
N VAL A 184 -10.10 -14.23 23.27
CA VAL A 184 -8.68 -14.57 23.11
C VAL A 184 -8.30 -14.72 21.62
N LEU A 185 -9.11 -15.46 20.85
CA LEU A 185 -8.86 -15.66 19.42
C LEU A 185 -9.01 -14.34 18.63
N ALA A 186 -10.00 -13.52 18.97
CA ALA A 186 -10.17 -12.19 18.40
C ALA A 186 -8.96 -11.30 18.70
N PHE A 187 -8.44 -11.31 19.93
CA PHE A 187 -7.25 -10.55 20.31
C PHE A 187 -6.02 -10.93 19.47
N ILE A 188 -5.83 -12.21 19.17
CA ILE A 188 -4.74 -12.68 18.28
C ILE A 188 -4.99 -12.22 16.84
N SER A 189 -6.23 -12.31 16.34
CA SER A 189 -6.61 -11.83 15.01
C SER A 189 -6.34 -10.32 14.82
N ILE A 190 -6.64 -9.52 15.85
CA ILE A 190 -6.35 -8.08 15.87
C ILE A 190 -4.85 -7.84 15.71
N GLN A 191 -4.01 -8.57 16.44
CA GLN A 191 -2.56 -8.41 16.37
C GLN A 191 -2.02 -8.66 14.95
N PHE A 192 -2.48 -9.73 14.28
CA PHE A 192 -2.10 -10.01 12.90
C PHE A 192 -2.56 -8.90 11.95
N SER A 193 -3.79 -8.40 12.13
CA SER A 193 -4.34 -7.33 11.30
C SER A 193 -3.60 -6.00 11.50
N VAL A 194 -3.21 -5.68 12.73
CA VAL A 194 -2.42 -4.47 13.03
C VAL A 194 -1.03 -4.56 12.41
N GLN A 195 -0.32 -5.69 12.55
CA GLN A 195 0.98 -5.88 11.89
C GLN A 195 0.87 -5.83 10.36
N ARG A 196 -0.28 -6.24 9.81
CA ARG A 196 -0.55 -6.13 8.38
C ARG A 196 -0.78 -4.69 7.94
N LEU A 197 -1.53 -3.91 8.72
CA LEU A 197 -1.72 -2.47 8.49
C LEU A 197 -0.37 -1.73 8.54
N HIS A 198 0.48 -2.08 9.50
CA HIS A 198 1.84 -1.54 9.60
C HIS A 198 2.71 -1.89 8.40
N ASP A 199 2.52 -3.07 7.78
CA ASP A 199 3.24 -3.44 6.56
C ASP A 199 2.86 -2.58 5.35
N ILE A 200 1.58 -2.20 5.25
CA ILE A 200 1.07 -1.23 4.26
C ILE A 200 1.55 0.20 4.59
N GLY A 201 1.96 0.45 5.83
CA GLY A 201 2.34 1.77 6.33
C GLY A 201 1.16 2.56 6.91
N TRP A 202 0.01 1.92 7.11
CA TRP A 202 -1.17 2.51 7.73
C TRP A 202 -1.16 2.35 9.25
N SER A 203 -1.99 3.16 9.92
CA SER A 203 -2.18 3.08 11.37
C SER A 203 -2.95 1.83 11.77
N GLY A 204 -2.52 1.14 12.84
CA GLY A 204 -3.25 0.01 13.42
C GLY A 204 -4.67 0.35 13.87
N TRP A 205 -4.94 1.63 14.17
CA TRP A 205 -6.29 2.11 14.52
C TRP A 205 -7.32 1.91 13.40
N LEU A 206 -6.90 1.80 12.15
CA LEU A 206 -7.81 1.48 11.04
C LEU A 206 -8.46 0.09 11.19
N TRP A 207 -7.92 -0.77 12.06
CA TRP A 207 -8.59 -2.02 12.40
C TRP A 207 -10.02 -1.81 12.94
N LEU A 208 -10.30 -0.68 13.60
CA LEU A 208 -11.64 -0.36 14.10
C LEU A 208 -12.70 -0.21 12.99
N LEU A 209 -12.28 -0.04 11.73
CA LEU A 209 -13.21 -0.03 10.58
C LEU A 209 -13.97 -1.35 10.43
N ASN A 210 -13.46 -2.45 11.00
CA ASN A 210 -14.16 -3.73 11.06
C ASN A 210 -15.47 -3.68 11.88
N LEU A 211 -15.64 -2.67 12.74
CA LEU A 211 -16.85 -2.49 13.55
C LEU A 211 -17.99 -1.79 12.80
N VAL A 212 -17.72 -1.22 11.63
CA VAL A 212 -18.72 -0.58 10.78
C VAL A 212 -19.29 -1.64 9.83
N PRO A 213 -20.59 -1.96 9.81
CA PRO A 213 -21.11 -3.14 9.10
C PRO A 213 -20.72 -3.24 7.62
N ILE A 214 -20.97 -2.18 6.84
CA ILE A 214 -20.67 -2.17 5.40
C ILE A 214 -19.15 -2.14 5.16
N VAL A 215 -18.45 -1.20 5.82
CA VAL A 215 -17.00 -1.03 5.62
C VAL A 215 -16.22 -2.24 6.12
N GLY A 216 -16.59 -2.76 7.29
CA GLY A 216 -15.98 -3.91 7.93
C GLY A 216 -16.19 -5.23 7.19
N SER A 217 -17.24 -5.33 6.36
CA SER A 217 -17.39 -6.49 5.46
C SER A 217 -16.36 -6.48 4.32
N VAL A 218 -15.96 -5.30 3.83
CA VAL A 218 -15.05 -5.15 2.68
C VAL A 218 -13.59 -4.97 3.11
N PHE A 219 -13.34 -4.31 4.23
CA PHE A 219 -12.02 -3.90 4.68
C PHE A 219 -11.01 -5.06 4.88
N PRO A 220 -11.37 -6.23 5.45
CA PRO A 220 -10.48 -7.39 5.51
C PRO A 220 -9.94 -7.82 4.14
N PHE A 221 -10.77 -7.76 3.10
CA PHE A 221 -10.36 -8.11 1.74
C PHE A 221 -9.40 -7.07 1.16
N VAL A 222 -9.60 -5.80 1.48
CA VAL A 222 -8.68 -4.72 1.07
C VAL A 222 -7.27 -4.96 1.61
N ILE A 223 -7.13 -5.19 2.93
CA ILE A 223 -5.80 -5.42 3.54
C ILE A 223 -5.16 -6.74 3.10
N MET A 224 -5.97 -7.71 2.64
CA MET A 224 -5.50 -8.97 2.06
C MET A 224 -4.84 -8.76 0.69
N ILE A 225 -5.39 -7.87 -0.14
CA ILE A 225 -4.96 -7.68 -1.54
C ILE A 225 -3.88 -6.60 -1.68
N VAL A 226 -4.02 -5.47 -0.98
CA VAL A 226 -3.15 -4.29 -1.13
C VAL A 226 -1.67 -4.64 -0.89
N PRO A 227 -0.72 -4.30 -1.77
CA PRO A 227 0.70 -4.59 -1.53
C PRO A 227 1.24 -3.81 -0.32
N GLY A 228 2.18 -4.41 0.42
CA GLY A 228 2.92 -3.72 1.49
C GLY A 228 4.15 -2.97 0.95
N ASN A 229 4.83 -2.23 1.82
CA ASN A 229 6.03 -1.48 1.45
C ASN A 229 7.25 -2.40 1.35
N ASN A 230 7.98 -2.34 0.23
CA ASN A 230 9.22 -3.13 0.07
C ASN A 230 10.44 -2.50 0.73
N THR A 231 10.34 -1.23 1.13
CA THR A 231 11.38 -0.49 1.85
C THR A 231 11.05 -0.40 3.35
N ALA A 232 12.01 0.07 4.14
CA ALA A 232 11.77 0.41 5.53
C ALA A 232 10.69 1.51 5.63
N ASN A 233 9.75 1.33 6.55
CA ASN A 233 8.72 2.34 6.87
C ASN A 233 8.80 2.69 8.36
N ARG A 234 7.92 3.56 8.86
CA ARG A 234 7.88 3.98 10.28
C ARG A 234 7.71 2.83 11.30
N TYR A 235 7.30 1.65 10.85
CA TYR A 235 7.10 0.45 11.67
C TYR A 235 8.26 -0.54 11.56
N GLY A 236 9.31 -0.21 10.81
CA GLY A 236 10.55 -0.97 10.71
C GLY A 236 10.88 -1.48 9.31
N ALA A 237 11.93 -2.30 9.25
CA ALA A 237 12.43 -2.96 8.07
C ALA A 237 11.38 -3.89 7.40
N PRO A 238 11.51 -4.20 6.10
CA PRO A 238 10.59 -5.11 5.43
C PRO A 238 10.60 -6.51 6.07
N PRO A 239 9.50 -7.27 5.96
CA PRO A 239 9.43 -8.61 6.50
C PRO A 239 10.35 -9.58 5.72
N PRO A 240 10.91 -10.61 6.37
CA PRO A 240 11.79 -11.57 5.72
C PRO A 240 11.07 -12.40 4.65
N PRO A 241 11.82 -13.02 3.73
CA PRO A 241 11.28 -13.94 2.72
C PRO A 241 10.36 -15.02 3.31
N ASN A 242 9.36 -15.45 2.54
CA ASN A 242 8.37 -16.43 2.99
C ASN A 242 8.86 -17.86 2.71
N SER A 243 8.68 -18.77 3.68
CA SER A 243 8.93 -20.20 3.51
C SER A 243 7.86 -20.90 2.66
N ASN A 244 8.14 -22.12 2.19
CA ASN A 244 7.17 -22.91 1.41
C ASN A 244 5.88 -23.20 2.20
N ALA A 245 5.98 -23.48 3.50
CA ALA A 245 4.82 -23.68 4.36
C ALA A 245 3.89 -22.46 4.39
N VAL A 246 4.45 -21.24 4.43
CA VAL A 246 3.66 -20.00 4.36
C VAL A 246 2.94 -19.90 3.02
N ARG A 247 3.58 -20.28 1.91
CA ARG A 247 2.95 -20.26 0.58
C ARG A 247 1.78 -21.25 0.50
N VAL A 248 1.96 -22.47 1.03
CA VAL A 248 0.92 -23.50 1.06
C VAL A 248 -0.27 -23.04 1.92
N LEU A 249 -0.01 -22.56 3.14
CA LEU A 249 -1.07 -22.04 4.01
C LEU A 249 -1.79 -20.82 3.38
N ALA A 250 -1.04 -19.94 2.69
CA ALA A 250 -1.65 -18.83 1.98
C ALA A 250 -2.51 -19.28 0.79
N SER A 251 -2.11 -20.32 0.05
CA SER A 251 -2.93 -20.87 -1.04
C SER A 251 -4.21 -21.54 -0.54
N LEU A 252 -4.19 -22.13 0.67
CA LEU A 252 -5.39 -22.70 1.28
C LEU A 252 -6.48 -21.66 1.53
N TRP A 253 -6.16 -20.37 1.65
CA TRP A 253 -7.18 -19.31 1.74
C TRP A 253 -8.03 -19.20 0.49
N LEU A 254 -7.42 -19.34 -0.69
CA LEU A 254 -8.15 -19.29 -1.95
C LEU A 254 -9.10 -20.48 -2.06
N VAL A 255 -8.63 -21.66 -1.67
CA VAL A 255 -9.45 -22.88 -1.61
C VAL A 255 -10.61 -22.69 -0.62
N PHE A 256 -10.33 -22.15 0.57
CA PHE A 256 -11.34 -21.89 1.59
C PHE A 256 -12.42 -20.91 1.10
N ILE A 257 -12.02 -19.79 0.46
CA ILE A 257 -12.95 -18.82 -0.12
C ILE A 257 -13.81 -19.47 -1.21
N ALA A 258 -13.21 -20.29 -2.08
CA ALA A 258 -13.95 -21.01 -3.11
C ALA A 258 -14.98 -22.00 -2.52
N ILE A 259 -14.60 -22.76 -1.49
CA ILE A 259 -15.51 -23.66 -0.77
C ILE A 259 -16.67 -22.88 -0.14
N MET A 260 -16.38 -21.78 0.55
CA MET A 260 -17.41 -20.94 1.18
C MET A 260 -18.36 -20.33 0.15
N PHE A 261 -17.84 -19.90 -1.00
CA PHE A 261 -18.65 -19.36 -2.09
C PHE A 261 -19.57 -20.41 -2.68
N VAL A 262 -19.07 -21.61 -3.00
CA VAL A 262 -19.87 -22.72 -3.54
C VAL A 262 -20.90 -23.20 -2.53
N GLY A 263 -20.50 -23.36 -1.26
CA GLY A 263 -21.41 -23.76 -0.18
C GLY A 263 -22.53 -22.75 0.04
N GLY A 264 -22.19 -21.45 0.06
CA GLY A 264 -23.17 -20.37 0.16
C GLY A 264 -24.12 -20.30 -1.02
N LEU A 265 -23.62 -20.45 -2.25
CA LEU A 265 -24.45 -20.48 -3.45
C LEU A 265 -25.41 -21.67 -3.44
N THR A 266 -24.90 -22.86 -3.12
CA THR A 266 -25.70 -24.10 -3.04
C THR A 266 -26.76 -23.98 -1.96
N GLY A 267 -26.38 -23.57 -0.75
CA GLY A 267 -27.30 -23.39 0.38
C GLY A 267 -28.37 -22.31 0.13
N GLY A 268 -27.99 -21.20 -0.53
CA GLY A 268 -28.93 -20.17 -0.93
C GLY A 268 -29.93 -20.64 -1.97
N LEU A 269 -29.47 -21.39 -2.98
CA LEU A 269 -30.33 -22.00 -3.99
C LEU A 269 -31.29 -23.03 -3.37
N THR A 270 -30.82 -23.86 -2.43
CA THR A 270 -31.70 -24.82 -1.73
C THR A 270 -32.73 -24.10 -0.88
N ALA A 271 -32.36 -23.05 -0.13
CA ALA A 271 -33.32 -22.30 0.68
C ALA A 271 -34.40 -21.62 -0.17
N ILE A 272 -34.03 -21.02 -1.31
CA ILE A 272 -35.00 -20.42 -2.25
C ILE A 272 -35.91 -21.50 -2.85
N LYS A 273 -35.35 -22.67 -3.17
CA LYS A 273 -36.12 -23.80 -3.69
C LYS A 273 -37.15 -24.28 -2.66
N ASP A 274 -36.73 -24.49 -1.42
CA ASP A 274 -37.60 -24.98 -0.34
C ASP A 274 -38.72 -23.97 -0.03
N GLU A 275 -38.41 -22.66 -0.05
CA GLU A 275 -39.41 -21.60 0.11
C GLU A 275 -40.38 -21.53 -1.08
N TYR A 276 -39.88 -21.70 -2.30
CA TYR A 276 -40.73 -21.76 -3.50
C TYR A 276 -41.67 -22.96 -3.46
N GLU A 277 -41.19 -24.15 -3.06
CA GLU A 277 -42.01 -25.35 -2.90
C GLU A 277 -43.08 -25.17 -1.81
N SER A 278 -42.71 -24.66 -0.63
CA SER A 278 -43.64 -24.37 0.47
C SER A 278 -44.71 -23.32 0.11
N ALA A 279 -44.33 -22.24 -0.57
CA ALA A 279 -45.26 -21.21 -1.04
C ALA A 279 -46.22 -21.75 -2.12
N THR A 280 -45.74 -22.67 -2.95
CA THR A 280 -46.52 -23.33 -3.98
C THR A 280 -47.52 -24.32 -3.38
N ASP A 281 -47.08 -25.17 -2.45
CA ASP A 281 -47.94 -26.15 -1.77
C ASP A 281 -49.06 -25.49 -0.96
N SER A 282 -48.76 -24.41 -0.24
CA SER A 282 -49.78 -23.63 0.50
C SER A 282 -50.81 -22.98 -0.42
N THR A 283 -50.41 -22.52 -1.60
CA THR A 283 -51.32 -21.95 -2.62
C THR A 283 -52.26 -23.03 -3.17
N TYR A 284 -51.76 -24.24 -3.45
CA TYR A 284 -52.60 -25.36 -3.89
C TYR A 284 -53.59 -25.79 -2.81
N GLN A 285 -53.17 -25.91 -1.55
CA GLN A 285 -54.09 -26.26 -0.46
C GLN A 285 -55.16 -25.17 -0.24
N SER A 286 -54.79 -23.88 -0.30
CA SER A 286 -55.76 -22.79 -0.16
C SER A 286 -56.76 -22.75 -1.31
N SER A 287 -56.34 -23.14 -2.52
CA SER A 287 -57.23 -23.20 -3.69
C SER A 287 -58.19 -24.38 -3.62
N ALA A 288 -57.72 -25.54 -3.14
CA ALA A 288 -58.55 -26.73 -2.94
C ALA A 288 -59.63 -26.53 -1.86
N VAL A 289 -59.34 -25.76 -0.82
CA VAL A 289 -60.31 -25.42 0.24
C VAL A 289 -61.42 -24.47 -0.25
N ILE A 290 -61.11 -23.56 -1.18
CA ILE A 290 -62.12 -22.62 -1.74
C ILE A 290 -63.09 -23.36 -2.68
N THR A 291 -62.67 -24.44 -3.32
CA THR A 291 -63.51 -25.19 -4.27
C THR A 291 -64.47 -26.19 -3.64
N ASP A 292 -64.28 -26.56 -2.38
CA ASP A 292 -65.13 -27.54 -1.68
C ASP A 292 -66.32 -26.89 -0.93
N GLU A 293 -66.37 -25.55 -0.90
CA GLU A 293 -67.44 -24.77 -0.25
C GLU A 293 -68.33 -24.03 -1.28
N VAL A 294 -68.62 -24.67 -2.42
CA VAL A 294 -69.78 -24.31 -3.26
C VAL A 294 -70.64 -25.55 -3.43
N ASP A 295 -71.42 -25.82 -2.38
CA ASP A 295 -72.48 -26.81 -2.36
C ASP A 295 -73.59 -26.35 -3.35
N VAL A 296 -73.49 -26.76 -4.62
CA VAL A 296 -74.60 -26.64 -5.57
C VAL A 296 -75.58 -27.76 -5.23
N ALA A 297 -76.64 -27.41 -4.51
CA ALA A 297 -77.75 -28.31 -4.22
C ALA A 297 -78.27 -28.96 -5.52
N PRO A 298 -78.49 -30.29 -5.55
CA PRO A 298 -79.00 -30.96 -6.74
C PRO A 298 -80.45 -30.56 -6.98
N ALA A 299 -80.73 -30.13 -8.21
CA ALA A 299 -82.07 -29.96 -8.71
C ALA A 299 -82.69 -31.35 -8.89
N ASP A 300 -83.64 -31.70 -8.04
CA ASP A 300 -84.53 -32.85 -8.25
C ASP A 300 -85.98 -32.45 -8.02
N GLU A 301 -86.81 -32.96 -8.94
CA GLU A 301 -88.27 -33.13 -8.89
C GLU A 301 -89.15 -31.93 -9.24
N ALA A 302 -89.44 -31.85 -10.54
CA ALA A 302 -90.66 -31.28 -11.07
C ALA A 302 -91.87 -32.17 -10.73
N GLU A 303 -92.89 -31.59 -10.11
CA GLU A 303 -94.27 -32.11 -10.06
C GLU A 303 -95.22 -31.06 -10.71
N PRO A 304 -96.33 -31.50 -11.32
CA PRO A 304 -96.99 -30.78 -12.41
C PRO A 304 -97.96 -29.67 -11.94
N ALA A 305 -98.13 -28.69 -12.82
CA ALA A 305 -98.99 -27.51 -12.64
C ALA A 305 -100.48 -27.84 -12.40
N PRO A 306 -101.19 -26.88 -11.77
CA PRO A 306 -102.52 -26.52 -12.25
C PRO A 306 -102.66 -25.00 -12.51
N ASN A 307 -103.04 -24.68 -13.76
CA ASN A 307 -103.98 -23.66 -14.23
C ASN A 307 -104.00 -22.21 -13.67
N SER A 308 -103.89 -21.26 -14.63
CA SER A 308 -104.76 -20.06 -14.84
C SER A 308 -104.94 -19.09 -13.65
N SER A 309 -104.62 -17.79 -13.70
CA SER A 309 -104.88 -16.77 -14.74
C SER A 309 -104.11 -15.48 -14.44
N ASP A 310 -104.16 -14.53 -15.39
CA ASP A 310 -103.89 -13.09 -15.28
C ASP A 310 -102.41 -12.66 -15.29
N ASP A 311 -101.98 -11.57 -15.93
CA ASP A 311 -102.50 -10.63 -16.93
C ASP A 311 -101.28 -9.71 -17.23
N ALA A 312 -101.37 -8.92 -18.30
CA ALA A 312 -100.55 -7.76 -18.61
C ALA A 312 -99.13 -8.00 -19.17
N ALA A 313 -99.09 -7.91 -20.50
CA ALA A 313 -97.95 -7.53 -21.30
C ALA A 313 -97.39 -6.15 -20.87
N GLU A 314 -96.07 -6.02 -20.84
CA GLU A 314 -95.39 -4.74 -21.02
C GLU A 314 -94.10 -4.99 -21.83
N ALA A 315 -93.86 -4.09 -22.78
CA ALA A 315 -93.12 -4.31 -24.00
C ALA A 315 -91.58 -4.29 -23.86
N ALA A 316 -90.94 -4.90 -24.85
CA ALA A 316 -89.50 -4.79 -25.11
C ALA A 316 -89.12 -3.37 -25.56
N GLU A 317 -88.11 -2.78 -24.94
CA GLU A 317 -87.42 -1.61 -25.47
C GLU A 317 -86.24 -2.03 -26.38
N PRO A 318 -86.03 -1.39 -27.54
CA PRO A 318 -84.99 -1.77 -28.49
C PRO A 318 -83.69 -0.96 -28.34
N ALA A 319 -82.73 -1.37 -29.16
CA ALA A 319 -81.34 -0.97 -29.26
C ALA A 319 -81.04 0.51 -29.59
N VAL A 320 -80.04 1.04 -28.87
CA VAL A 320 -78.83 1.79 -29.31
C VAL A 320 -79.00 3.09 -30.12
N ASP A 321 -78.37 4.16 -29.60
CA ASP A 321 -77.37 5.05 -30.23
C ASP A 321 -77.60 6.56 -29.99
N SER A 322 -76.52 7.32 -30.15
CA SER A 322 -76.40 8.77 -30.41
C SER A 322 -76.15 9.73 -29.22
N ALA A 323 -74.87 9.96 -28.98
CA ALA A 323 -74.14 11.24 -29.03
C ALA A 323 -74.80 12.59 -28.65
N THR A 324 -73.94 13.45 -28.07
CA THR A 324 -74.01 14.94 -27.88
C THR A 324 -74.89 15.40 -26.70
N GLU A 325 -74.50 16.30 -25.78
CA GLU A 325 -73.47 17.37 -25.71
C GLU A 325 -72.76 17.39 -24.34
#